data_AF-U9T7L8-F1
#
_entry.id   AF-U9T7L8-F1
#
_cell.length_a   1.000
_cell.length_b   1.000
_cell.length_c   1.000
_cell.angle_alpha   90.00
_cell.angle_beta   90.00
_cell.angle_gamma   90.00
#
_symmetry.space_group_name_H-M   'P 1'
#
loop_
_entity.id
_entity.type
_entity.pdbx_description
1 polymer ?
#
loop_
_entity_poly.entity_id
_entity_poly.type
_entity_poly.pdbx_seq_one_letter_code
_entity_poly.pdbx_strand_id
1 'polypeptide(L)'
;MEKALNGMKPLKVLQDIFDEYGHLFPKRIVLGRYFKNILQDLSSPNTFNDVNDYNKILETLDDLNISYLLTQNGRIIEKNDLHDWIQNNENLEIVEFDNIIPLYEILGIEQQRRIDDILKDNYRIIMTGVTDLKDLNNDDDDHYKRIDFELSFESENYQVFGSIFSKNKSILKRSEEIYVNFGLYDFNGFYAIMKKIKETSIDITECYVSWVVIGKPSQLSVFSPSNRELQVDYIKKTIKLQPDNDKLNYTFDSSFTLHEEYTIFVHANDLSISYEPNNIIKIVEWNERFINVQIESAYETANSDHEDNDCLENEIDLHICILSTNCRYLKIDNAKEECPLNIVGYILDKENFNRSLSQEFESSNVIDPLFTKELPNSL
;
A
#
# COMPACT_ATOMS: atom_id res chain seq x y z
N MET A 1 -0.14 3.87 -23.37
CA MET A 1 0.81 3.19 -22.46
C MET A 1 1.81 4.14 -21.80
N GLU A 2 2.84 4.66 -22.48
CA GLU A 2 3.87 5.52 -21.81
C GLU A 2 3.30 6.70 -21.03
N LYS A 3 2.27 7.38 -21.57
CA LYS A 3 1.59 8.47 -20.85
C LYS A 3 0.97 8.01 -19.52
N ALA A 4 0.44 6.78 -19.46
CA ALA A 4 -0.12 6.21 -18.24
C ALA A 4 1.01 5.90 -17.24
N LEU A 5 2.09 5.27 -17.72
CA LEU A 5 3.21 4.85 -16.87
C LEU A 5 3.95 6.04 -16.25
N ASN A 6 4.04 7.17 -16.95
CA ASN A 6 4.69 8.39 -16.47
C ASN A 6 3.73 9.39 -15.81
N GLY A 7 2.43 9.05 -15.71
CA GLY A 7 1.41 9.92 -15.12
C GLY A 7 1.26 9.74 -13.62
N MET A 8 0.60 10.71 -12.97
CA MET A 8 0.28 10.69 -11.54
C MET A 8 -0.88 9.74 -11.17
N LYS A 9 -1.72 9.35 -12.12
CA LYS A 9 -2.85 8.42 -11.91
C LYS A 9 -2.75 7.21 -12.84
N PRO A 10 -1.69 6.38 -12.71
CA PRO A 10 -1.39 5.34 -13.69
C PRO A 10 -2.48 4.28 -13.79
N LEU A 11 -3.09 3.87 -12.65
CA LEU A 11 -4.10 2.81 -12.61
C LEU A 11 -5.35 3.18 -13.42
N LYS A 12 -5.89 4.38 -13.19
CA LYS A 12 -7.06 4.88 -13.92
C LYS A 12 -6.82 4.96 -15.42
N VAL A 13 -5.67 5.52 -15.83
CA VAL A 13 -5.34 5.66 -17.26
C VAL A 13 -5.06 4.29 -17.90
N LEU A 14 -4.46 3.34 -17.17
CA LEU A 14 -4.29 1.97 -17.66
C LEU A 14 -5.63 1.26 -17.82
N GLN A 15 -6.56 1.45 -16.88
CA GLN A 15 -7.91 0.92 -16.97
C GLN A 15 -8.63 1.47 -18.19
N ASP A 16 -8.62 2.80 -18.40
CA ASP A 16 -9.24 3.42 -19.58
C ASP A 16 -8.69 2.83 -20.90
N ILE A 17 -7.37 2.56 -20.96
CA ILE A 17 -6.74 1.91 -22.11
C ILE A 17 -7.24 0.47 -22.27
N PHE A 18 -7.32 -0.32 -21.19
CA PHE A 18 -7.77 -1.70 -21.31
C PHE A 18 -9.27 -1.81 -21.60
N ASP A 19 -10.07 -0.85 -21.14
CA ASP A 19 -11.50 -0.78 -21.44
C ASP A 19 -11.73 -0.42 -22.93
N GLU A 20 -10.86 0.39 -23.54
CA GLU A 20 -10.92 0.76 -24.96
C GLU A 20 -10.39 -0.36 -25.88
N TYR A 21 -9.24 -0.96 -25.54
CA TYR A 21 -8.53 -1.91 -26.42
C TYR A 21 -8.77 -3.38 -26.07
N GLY A 22 -9.43 -3.66 -24.94
CA GLY A 22 -9.64 -4.99 -24.39
C GLY A 22 -8.60 -5.37 -23.32
N HIS A 23 -9.01 -6.21 -22.37
CA HIS A 23 -8.13 -6.67 -21.30
C HIS A 23 -7.28 -7.88 -21.69
N LEU A 24 -7.72 -8.65 -22.68
CA LEU A 24 -7.16 -9.93 -23.07
C LEU A 24 -6.81 -9.95 -24.55
N PHE A 25 -5.75 -10.68 -24.89
CA PHE A 25 -5.28 -10.85 -26.25
C PHE A 25 -5.07 -12.34 -26.56
N PRO A 26 -5.77 -12.89 -27.57
CA PRO A 26 -5.55 -14.26 -28.01
C PRO A 26 -4.27 -14.34 -28.87
N LYS A 27 -3.28 -15.14 -28.45
CA LYS A 27 -2.08 -15.39 -29.27
C LYS A 27 -2.36 -16.33 -30.45
N ARG A 28 -3.39 -17.17 -30.32
CA ARG A 28 -3.84 -18.09 -31.36
C ARG A 28 -5.35 -17.98 -31.52
N ILE A 29 -5.79 -17.95 -32.77
CA ILE A 29 -7.19 -18.12 -33.14
C ILE A 29 -7.32 -19.41 -33.94
N VAL A 30 -8.34 -20.19 -33.65
CA VAL A 30 -8.72 -21.35 -34.47
C VAL A 30 -9.86 -20.89 -35.37
N LEU A 31 -9.64 -21.03 -36.68
CA LEU A 31 -10.67 -20.81 -37.67
C LEU A 31 -11.30 -22.14 -38.05
N GLY A 32 -12.63 -22.16 -38.08
CA GLY A 32 -13.38 -23.38 -38.36
C GLY A 32 -14.84 -23.07 -38.56
N ARG A 33 -15.67 -24.10 -38.41
CA ARG A 33 -17.12 -23.95 -38.38
C ARG A 33 -17.58 -24.42 -37.02
N TYR A 34 -18.28 -23.52 -36.34
CA TYR A 34 -18.80 -23.77 -35.01
C TYR A 34 -20.30 -23.66 -35.05
N PHE A 35 -20.95 -24.68 -34.52
CA PHE A 35 -22.40 -24.75 -34.42
C PHE A 35 -22.74 -25.03 -32.96
N LYS A 36 -23.62 -24.22 -32.38
CA LYS A 36 -24.15 -24.41 -31.03
C LYS A 36 -25.66 -24.34 -31.04
N ASN A 37 -26.29 -24.95 -30.04
CA ASN A 37 -27.67 -24.67 -29.70
C ASN A 37 -27.71 -24.20 -28.23
N ILE A 38 -28.64 -23.29 -27.91
CA ILE A 38 -28.88 -22.87 -26.53
C ILE A 38 -30.07 -23.67 -26.02
N LEU A 39 -29.80 -24.81 -25.39
CA LEU A 39 -30.83 -25.60 -24.71
C LEU A 39 -31.02 -25.04 -23.30
N GLN A 40 -32.27 -24.76 -22.92
CA GLN A 40 -32.64 -24.48 -21.53
C GLN A 40 -32.75 -25.82 -20.80
N ASP A 41 -31.89 -26.04 -19.79
CA ASP A 41 -31.91 -27.15 -18.83
C ASP A 41 -32.11 -28.56 -19.43
N LEU A 42 -31.01 -29.21 -19.77
CA LEU A 42 -30.96 -30.67 -19.74
C LEU A 42 -30.50 -31.10 -18.34
N SER A 43 -31.39 -31.75 -17.59
CA SER A 43 -31.13 -32.33 -16.26
C SER A 43 -30.19 -33.56 -16.27
N SER A 44 -29.50 -33.81 -17.38
CA SER A 44 -28.56 -34.91 -17.54
C SER A 44 -27.29 -34.42 -18.24
N PRO A 45 -26.09 -34.71 -17.71
CA PRO A 45 -24.86 -34.52 -18.46
C PRO A 45 -24.83 -35.61 -19.53
N ASN A 46 -25.40 -35.33 -20.70
CA ASN A 46 -25.20 -36.19 -21.85
C ASN A 46 -23.75 -36.03 -22.28
N THR A 47 -22.87 -36.91 -21.78
CA THR A 47 -21.54 -37.12 -22.35
C THR A 47 -21.72 -37.71 -23.74
N PHE A 48 -21.79 -36.84 -24.75
CA PHE A 48 -21.63 -37.25 -26.13
C PHE A 48 -20.17 -37.61 -26.34
N ASN A 49 -19.91 -38.79 -26.90
CA ASN A 49 -18.58 -39.11 -27.41
C ASN A 49 -18.27 -38.22 -28.62
N ASP A 50 -17.00 -37.95 -28.90
CA ASP A 50 -16.63 -37.28 -30.15
C ASP A 50 -17.15 -38.08 -31.35
N VAL A 51 -18.16 -37.54 -32.03
CA VAL A 51 -18.79 -38.14 -33.20
C VAL A 51 -18.30 -37.42 -34.46
N ASN A 52 -17.50 -38.12 -35.26
CA ASN A 52 -17.03 -37.64 -36.57
C ASN A 52 -17.93 -38.05 -37.75
N ASP A 53 -19.12 -38.60 -37.48
CA ASP A 53 -20.06 -39.11 -38.50
C ASP A 53 -21.29 -38.21 -38.60
N TYR A 54 -21.50 -37.62 -39.78
CA TYR A 54 -22.61 -36.72 -40.07
C TYR A 54 -23.98 -37.32 -39.76
N ASN A 55 -24.19 -38.61 -40.04
CA ASN A 55 -25.48 -39.25 -39.80
C ASN A 55 -25.78 -39.35 -38.30
N LYS A 56 -24.76 -39.68 -37.50
CA LYS A 56 -24.87 -39.74 -36.03
C LYS A 56 -25.10 -38.36 -35.42
N ILE A 57 -24.54 -37.30 -36.02
CA ILE A 57 -24.83 -35.91 -35.63
C ILE A 57 -26.32 -35.62 -35.86
N LEU A 58 -26.88 -35.96 -37.03
CA LEU A 58 -28.30 -35.73 -37.31
C LEU A 58 -29.24 -36.52 -36.38
N GLU A 59 -28.92 -37.78 -36.09
CA GLU A 59 -29.66 -38.62 -35.11
C GLU A 59 -29.64 -37.97 -33.72
N THR A 60 -28.48 -37.49 -33.27
CA THR A 60 -28.34 -36.81 -31.98
C THR A 60 -29.18 -35.53 -31.93
N LEU A 61 -29.24 -34.77 -33.02
CA LEU A 61 -30.09 -33.60 -33.11
C LEU A 61 -31.59 -33.95 -33.06
N ASP A 62 -32.02 -35.09 -33.63
CA ASP A 62 -33.40 -35.58 -33.51
C ASP A 62 -33.73 -35.98 -32.07
N ASP A 63 -32.84 -36.74 -31.41
CA ASP A 63 -33.02 -37.18 -30.04
C ASP A 63 -33.15 -36.01 -29.06
N LEU A 64 -32.43 -34.92 -29.32
CA LEU A 64 -32.49 -33.69 -28.55
C LEU A 64 -33.61 -32.73 -29.00
N ASN A 65 -34.39 -33.11 -30.01
CA ASN A 65 -35.43 -32.28 -30.62
C ASN A 65 -34.91 -30.88 -31.05
N ILE A 66 -33.71 -30.85 -31.62
CA ILE A 66 -33.04 -29.64 -32.11
C ILE A 66 -33.34 -29.47 -33.60
N SER A 67 -34.11 -28.44 -33.94
CA SER A 67 -34.46 -28.10 -35.32
C SER A 67 -33.50 -27.12 -36.00
N TYR A 68 -32.69 -26.40 -35.23
CA TYR A 68 -31.74 -25.42 -35.74
C TYR A 68 -30.47 -25.31 -34.90
N LEU A 69 -29.40 -24.81 -35.52
CA LEU A 69 -28.14 -24.50 -34.89
C LEU A 69 -27.79 -23.02 -35.12
N LEU A 70 -26.95 -22.49 -34.25
CA LEU A 70 -26.42 -21.14 -34.30
C LEU A 70 -24.93 -21.21 -34.62
N THR A 71 -24.50 -20.39 -35.58
CA THR A 71 -23.09 -20.09 -35.81
C THR A 71 -22.51 -19.22 -34.70
N GLN A 72 -21.19 -18.98 -34.69
CA GLN A 72 -20.57 -18.09 -33.72
C GLN A 72 -21.10 -16.65 -33.87
N ASN A 73 -21.37 -16.24 -35.11
CA ASN A 73 -21.95 -14.93 -35.44
C ASN A 73 -23.49 -14.85 -35.23
N GLY A 74 -24.11 -15.92 -34.72
CA GLY A 74 -25.55 -15.94 -34.41
C GLY A 74 -26.47 -16.15 -35.63
N ARG A 75 -25.93 -16.50 -36.80
CA ARG A 75 -26.76 -16.97 -37.93
C ARG A 75 -27.42 -18.30 -37.58
N ILE A 76 -28.71 -18.40 -37.88
CA ILE A 76 -29.52 -19.60 -37.72
C ILE A 76 -29.32 -20.50 -38.93
N ILE A 77 -29.06 -21.78 -38.68
CA ILE A 77 -28.94 -22.83 -39.70
C ILE A 77 -29.97 -23.89 -39.36
N GLU A 78 -30.92 -24.11 -40.26
CA GLU A 78 -31.88 -25.19 -40.11
C GLU A 78 -31.17 -26.54 -40.25
N LYS A 79 -31.65 -27.55 -39.54
CA LYS A 79 -31.08 -28.90 -39.59
C LYS A 79 -30.91 -29.43 -41.03
N ASN A 80 -31.85 -29.13 -41.92
CA ASN A 80 -31.83 -29.59 -43.31
C ASN A 80 -30.69 -28.97 -44.13
N ASP A 81 -30.27 -27.76 -43.78
CA ASP A 81 -29.24 -26.99 -44.49
C ASP A 81 -27.82 -27.27 -43.95
N LEU A 82 -27.70 -28.07 -42.88
CA LEU A 82 -26.43 -28.36 -42.21
C LEU A 82 -25.42 -29.02 -43.16
N HIS A 83 -25.88 -29.91 -44.06
CA HIS A 83 -25.00 -30.60 -45.00
C HIS A 83 -24.29 -29.62 -45.93
N ASP A 84 -25.06 -28.75 -46.57
CA ASP A 84 -24.57 -27.74 -47.50
C ASP A 84 -23.64 -26.77 -46.77
N TRP A 85 -23.96 -26.44 -45.53
CA TRP A 85 -23.13 -25.58 -44.70
C TRP A 85 -21.81 -26.22 -44.28
N ILE A 86 -21.75 -27.55 -44.09
CA ILE A 86 -20.51 -28.31 -43.79
C ILE A 86 -19.67 -28.56 -45.06
N GLN A 87 -20.25 -28.51 -46.26
CA GLN A 87 -19.48 -28.61 -47.50
C GLN A 87 -18.97 -27.25 -48.02
N ASN A 88 -19.62 -26.14 -47.67
CA ASN A 88 -19.26 -24.81 -48.18
C ASN A 88 -18.00 -24.20 -47.51
N ASN A 89 -16.90 -24.09 -48.26
CA ASN A 89 -15.61 -23.59 -47.78
C ASN A 89 -15.51 -22.07 -47.51
N GLU A 90 -16.53 -21.28 -47.82
CA GLU A 90 -16.46 -19.81 -47.71
C GLU A 90 -16.84 -19.27 -46.31
N ASN A 91 -17.34 -20.13 -45.41
CA ASN A 91 -17.93 -19.72 -44.13
C ASN A 91 -17.05 -20.02 -42.89
N LEU A 92 -15.76 -19.71 -42.93
CA LEU A 92 -14.88 -19.87 -41.77
C LEU A 92 -15.09 -18.75 -40.75
N GLU A 93 -15.24 -19.12 -39.48
CA GLU A 93 -15.41 -18.21 -38.34
C GLU A 93 -14.35 -18.52 -37.26
N ILE A 94 -14.13 -17.58 -36.34
CA ILE A 94 -13.31 -17.86 -35.15
C ILE A 94 -14.12 -18.78 -34.24
N VAL A 95 -13.67 -20.02 -34.09
CA VAL A 95 -14.34 -21.03 -33.27
C VAL A 95 -13.77 -21.11 -31.86
N GLU A 96 -12.49 -20.72 -31.71
CA GLU A 96 -11.78 -20.79 -30.45
C GLU A 96 -10.72 -19.68 -30.37
N PHE A 97 -10.63 -19.06 -29.21
CA PHE A 97 -9.53 -18.22 -28.80
C PHE A 97 -8.63 -19.03 -27.89
N ASP A 98 -7.36 -19.12 -28.22
CA ASP A 98 -6.43 -19.96 -27.50
C ASP A 98 -5.14 -19.22 -27.17
N ASN A 99 -4.46 -19.67 -26.11
CA ASN A 99 -3.30 -19.03 -25.52
C ASN A 99 -3.58 -17.54 -25.22
N ILE A 100 -4.68 -17.31 -24.48
CA ILE A 100 -5.17 -16.00 -24.09
C ILE A 100 -4.27 -15.43 -22.99
N ILE A 101 -3.75 -14.24 -23.21
CA ILE A 101 -2.91 -13.50 -22.26
C ILE A 101 -3.53 -12.14 -21.93
N PRO A 102 -3.15 -11.49 -20.82
CA PRO A 102 -3.40 -10.07 -20.60
C PRO A 102 -2.87 -9.22 -21.77
N LEU A 103 -3.62 -8.20 -22.19
CA LEU A 103 -3.24 -7.38 -23.34
C LEU A 103 -1.84 -6.77 -23.18
N TYR A 104 -1.47 -6.33 -21.98
CA TYR A 104 -0.18 -5.68 -21.76
C TYR A 104 1.03 -6.63 -21.94
N GLU A 105 0.84 -7.95 -21.94
CA GLU A 105 1.93 -8.91 -22.18
C GLU A 105 2.43 -8.91 -23.64
N ILE A 106 1.74 -8.23 -24.56
CA ILE A 106 2.26 -8.03 -25.93
C ILE A 106 3.30 -6.91 -26.00
N LEU A 107 3.44 -6.09 -24.94
CA LEU A 107 4.34 -4.95 -24.89
C LEU A 107 5.80 -5.37 -24.67
N GLY A 108 6.73 -4.42 -24.70
CA GLY A 108 8.13 -4.70 -24.34
C GLY A 108 8.27 -5.11 -22.87
N ILE A 109 9.27 -5.95 -22.56
CA ILE A 109 9.52 -6.50 -21.21
C ILE A 109 9.60 -5.40 -20.13
N GLU A 110 10.20 -4.25 -20.44
CA GLU A 110 10.30 -3.13 -19.50
C GLU A 110 8.92 -2.53 -19.16
N GLN A 111 8.05 -2.37 -20.15
CA GLN A 111 6.69 -1.88 -19.94
C GLN A 111 5.84 -2.88 -19.16
N GLN A 112 5.97 -4.18 -19.46
CA GLN A 112 5.33 -5.24 -18.69
C GLN A 112 5.71 -5.16 -17.23
N ARG A 113 7.02 -5.13 -16.91
CA ARG A 113 7.51 -5.02 -15.53
C ARG A 113 6.98 -3.79 -14.80
N ARG A 114 6.90 -2.64 -15.48
CA ARG A 114 6.35 -1.39 -14.89
C ARG A 114 4.85 -1.53 -14.62
N ILE A 115 4.10 -2.15 -15.53
CA ILE A 115 2.66 -2.41 -15.34
C ILE A 115 2.44 -3.40 -14.21
N ASP A 116 3.18 -4.52 -14.20
CA ASP A 116 3.13 -5.51 -13.12
C ASP A 116 3.38 -4.88 -11.76
N ASP A 117 4.36 -3.97 -11.68
CA ASP A 117 4.68 -3.29 -10.43
C ASP A 117 3.59 -2.32 -9.98
N ILE A 118 2.95 -1.61 -10.93
CA ILE A 118 1.81 -0.72 -10.68
C ILE A 118 0.57 -1.51 -10.20
N LEU A 119 0.34 -2.70 -10.74
CA LEU A 119 -0.83 -3.53 -10.43
C LEU A 119 -0.73 -4.26 -9.07
N LYS A 120 0.43 -4.27 -8.42
CA LYS A 120 0.59 -4.86 -7.08
C LYS A 120 -0.15 -4.01 -6.03
N ASP A 121 -1.07 -4.64 -5.30
CA ASP A 121 -1.86 -3.99 -4.24
C ASP A 121 -1.16 -3.96 -2.86
N ASN A 122 0.07 -3.44 -2.84
CA ASN A 122 0.86 -3.29 -1.61
C ASN A 122 0.99 -1.81 -1.22
N TYR A 123 1.43 -1.55 0.01
CA TYR A 123 1.81 -0.19 0.40
C TYR A 123 3.00 0.29 -0.44
N ARG A 124 2.92 1.54 -0.89
CA ARG A 124 3.93 2.19 -1.72
C ARG A 124 4.09 3.65 -1.30
N ILE A 125 5.20 4.25 -1.71
CA ILE A 125 5.32 5.71 -1.71
C ILE A 125 4.39 6.25 -2.79
N ILE A 126 3.36 6.97 -2.37
CA ILE A 126 2.35 7.56 -3.25
C ILE A 126 2.84 8.88 -3.80
N MET A 127 3.44 9.70 -2.94
CA MET A 127 4.05 10.97 -3.28
C MET A 127 4.96 11.45 -2.15
N THR A 128 5.79 12.42 -2.47
CA THR A 128 6.77 13.02 -1.56
C THR A 128 6.81 14.52 -1.79
N GLY A 129 7.17 15.27 -0.75
CA GLY A 129 7.24 16.70 -0.85
C GLY A 129 8.11 17.34 0.19
N VAL A 130 8.41 18.61 -0.05
CA VAL A 130 9.05 19.49 0.91
C VAL A 130 8.23 20.77 1.00
N THR A 131 7.95 21.22 2.22
CA THR A 131 7.19 22.44 2.48
C THR A 131 8.02 23.38 3.34
N ASP A 132 8.16 24.65 2.93
CA ASP A 132 8.81 25.67 3.75
C ASP A 132 7.87 26.20 4.85
N LEU A 133 8.48 26.67 5.93
CA LEU A 133 7.80 27.10 7.16
C LEU A 133 7.87 28.63 7.38
N LYS A 134 8.19 29.39 6.34
CA LYS A 134 8.50 30.84 6.45
C LYS A 134 7.35 31.71 6.92
N ASP A 135 6.12 31.23 6.76
CA ASP A 135 4.88 31.91 7.13
C ASP A 135 4.44 31.64 8.57
N LEU A 136 5.16 30.78 9.31
CA LEU A 136 4.91 30.55 10.73
C LEU A 136 5.47 31.67 11.60
N ASN A 137 4.94 31.79 12.81
CA ASN A 137 5.48 32.67 13.83
C ASN A 137 6.44 31.89 14.73
N ASN A 138 7.67 32.37 14.91
CA ASN A 138 8.65 31.68 15.75
C ASN A 138 8.35 31.81 17.27
N ASP A 139 7.50 32.75 17.67
CA ASP A 139 7.20 32.97 19.10
C ASP A 139 6.15 31.98 19.67
N ASP A 140 5.50 31.18 18.82
CA ASP A 140 4.51 30.21 19.28
C ASP A 140 5.18 28.93 19.80
N ASP A 141 4.56 28.27 20.78
CA ASP A 141 5.04 26.99 21.35
C ASP A 141 4.68 25.78 20.46
N ASP A 142 3.49 25.85 19.85
CA ASP A 142 2.94 24.85 18.94
C ASP A 142 2.67 25.50 17.58
N HIS A 143 3.06 24.83 16.49
CA HIS A 143 2.86 25.33 15.14
C HIS A 143 2.12 24.32 14.26
N TYR A 144 1.20 24.84 13.46
CA TYR A 144 0.39 24.05 12.54
C TYR A 144 0.60 24.57 11.12
N LYS A 145 1.03 23.68 10.21
CA LYS A 145 1.20 23.99 8.79
C LYS A 145 0.32 23.07 7.96
N ARG A 146 -0.65 23.66 7.26
CA ARG A 146 -1.42 22.94 6.25
C ARG A 146 -0.53 22.61 5.05
N ILE A 147 -0.59 21.37 4.59
CA ILE A 147 0.07 20.89 3.39
C ILE A 147 -1.01 20.34 2.46
N ASP A 148 -1.23 21.05 1.35
CA ASP A 148 -2.20 20.66 0.33
C ASP A 148 -1.53 19.92 -0.82
N PHE A 149 -2.18 18.87 -1.28
CA PHE A 149 -1.85 18.15 -2.49
C PHE A 149 -2.29 18.94 -3.73
N GLU A 150 -1.47 18.94 -4.77
CA GLU A 150 -1.88 19.45 -6.08
C GLU A 150 -2.99 18.60 -6.71
N LEU A 151 -3.04 17.31 -6.37
CA LEU A 151 -4.02 16.35 -6.85
C LEU A 151 -4.70 15.65 -5.68
N SER A 152 -6.01 15.85 -5.56
CA SER A 152 -6.82 15.17 -4.55
C SER A 152 -6.84 13.65 -4.74
N PHE A 153 -6.82 12.95 -3.62
CA PHE A 153 -6.99 11.50 -3.53
C PHE A 153 -8.46 11.10 -3.54
N GLU A 154 -8.71 9.81 -3.84
CA GLU A 154 -10.04 9.22 -3.78
C GLU A 154 -10.40 8.68 -2.38
N SER A 155 -9.41 8.60 -1.48
CA SER A 155 -9.56 8.10 -0.10
C SER A 155 -8.61 8.81 0.86
N GLU A 156 -8.98 8.87 2.14
CA GLU A 156 -8.15 9.35 3.26
C GLU A 156 -7.27 8.24 3.85
N ASN A 157 -7.31 7.02 3.31
CA ASN A 157 -6.56 5.85 3.80
C ASN A 157 -5.07 5.89 3.42
N TYR A 158 -4.40 7.00 3.70
CA TYR A 158 -2.97 7.19 3.55
C TYR A 158 -2.32 7.49 4.89
N GLN A 159 -1.01 7.38 4.96
CA GLN A 159 -0.21 7.73 6.14
C GLN A 159 0.92 8.64 5.71
N VAL A 160 1.30 9.57 6.57
CA VAL A 160 2.37 10.53 6.28
C VAL A 160 3.50 10.33 7.27
N PHE A 161 4.72 10.31 6.72
CA PHE A 161 5.96 10.24 7.46
C PHE A 161 6.85 11.40 7.04
N GLY A 162 7.73 11.84 7.92
CA GLY A 162 8.55 12.99 7.61
C GLY A 162 9.38 13.48 8.78
N SER A 163 10.09 14.57 8.52
CA SER A 163 10.96 15.22 9.50
C SER A 163 11.09 16.71 9.20
N ILE A 164 11.52 17.46 10.21
CA ILE A 164 11.95 18.85 10.05
C ILE A 164 13.45 18.89 9.82
N PHE A 165 13.87 19.75 8.90
CA PHE A 165 15.27 20.06 8.70
C PHE A 165 15.47 21.55 8.43
N SER A 166 16.65 22.05 8.76
CA SER A 166 17.10 23.39 8.38
C SER A 166 18.08 23.31 7.23
N LYS A 167 18.11 24.37 6.41
CA LYS A 167 19.02 24.50 5.27
C LYS A 167 19.97 25.66 5.51
N ASN A 168 21.13 25.40 6.12
CA ASN A 168 22.15 26.42 6.37
C ASN A 168 23.35 26.22 5.42
N LYS A 169 23.62 27.19 4.53
CA LYS A 169 24.75 27.17 3.59
C LYS A 169 24.87 25.84 2.81
N SER A 170 23.74 25.31 2.36
CA SER A 170 23.61 24.02 1.65
C SER A 170 23.83 22.76 2.48
N ILE A 171 24.06 22.87 3.78
CA ILE A 171 24.03 21.74 4.71
C ILE A 171 22.60 21.59 5.21
N LEU A 172 22.03 20.42 4.93
CA LEU A 172 20.74 20.02 5.43
C LEU A 172 20.97 19.30 6.76
N LYS A 173 20.37 19.79 7.84
CA LYS A 173 20.46 19.16 9.15
C LYS A 173 19.06 18.86 9.64
N ARG A 174 18.77 17.58 9.88
CA ARG A 174 17.56 17.16 10.58
C ARG A 174 17.54 17.78 11.98
N SER A 175 16.42 18.39 12.35
CA SER A 175 16.24 18.93 13.70
C SER A 175 15.82 17.81 14.64
N GLU A 176 16.53 17.68 15.76
CA GLU A 176 16.10 16.86 16.90
C GLU A 176 15.44 17.70 18.01
N GLU A 177 15.43 19.03 17.85
CA GLU A 177 14.93 19.98 18.84
C GLU A 177 13.45 20.33 18.59
N ILE A 178 12.97 20.10 17.37
CA ILE A 178 11.58 20.32 16.97
C ILE A 178 11.00 18.96 16.54
N TYR A 179 9.98 18.52 17.26
CA TYR A 179 9.21 17.34 16.90
C TYR A 179 8.19 17.71 15.81
N VAL A 180 7.94 16.79 14.88
CA VAL A 180 6.88 16.92 13.87
C VAL A 180 5.99 15.68 13.87
N ASN A 181 4.70 15.95 13.87
CA ASN A 181 3.61 15.00 13.75
C ASN A 181 2.79 15.33 12.49
N PHE A 182 2.06 14.35 11.96
CA PHE A 182 1.15 14.52 10.84
C PHE A 182 -0.25 14.05 11.22
N GLY A 183 -1.23 14.93 11.04
CA GLY A 183 -2.60 14.66 11.43
C GLY A 183 -3.59 15.45 10.61
N LEU A 184 -4.86 15.38 11.04
CA LEU A 184 -5.97 16.12 10.42
C LEU A 184 -6.03 15.87 8.90
N TYR A 185 -5.99 14.59 8.54
CA TYR A 185 -5.99 14.10 7.16
C TYR A 185 -7.32 14.35 6.47
N ASP A 186 -7.25 14.76 5.20
CA ASP A 186 -8.37 14.74 4.26
C ASP A 186 -7.90 14.39 2.85
N PHE A 187 -8.85 14.29 1.91
CA PHE A 187 -8.57 13.95 0.51
C PHE A 187 -7.65 14.94 -0.23
N ASN A 188 -7.51 16.16 0.29
CA ASN A 188 -6.73 17.24 -0.31
C ASN A 188 -5.39 17.47 0.40
N GLY A 189 -5.13 16.87 1.54
CA GLY A 189 -3.91 17.13 2.29
C GLY A 189 -4.02 16.82 3.76
N PHE A 190 -3.03 17.30 4.51
CA PHE A 190 -2.86 17.02 5.92
C PHE A 190 -2.22 18.22 6.62
N TYR A 191 -2.14 18.17 7.95
CA TYR A 191 -1.41 19.15 8.73
C TYR A 191 -0.11 18.55 9.26
N ALA A 192 0.97 19.31 9.14
CA ALA A 192 2.18 19.11 9.95
C ALA A 192 2.00 19.88 11.26
N ILE A 193 2.08 19.16 12.37
CA ILE A 193 1.92 19.68 13.72
C ILE A 193 3.29 19.62 14.38
N MET A 194 3.79 20.75 14.83
CA MET A 194 5.19 20.90 15.19
C MET A 194 5.30 21.50 16.57
N LYS A 195 6.17 20.91 17.37
CA LYS A 195 6.36 21.31 18.76
C LYS A 195 7.83 21.42 19.10
N LYS A 196 8.19 22.50 19.80
CA LYS A 196 9.52 22.70 20.35
C LYS A 196 9.67 21.84 21.61
N ILE A 197 10.69 20.98 21.63
CA ILE A 197 10.89 20.03 22.73
C ILE A 197 11.58 20.70 23.93
N LYS A 198 12.45 21.68 23.66
CA LYS A 198 13.18 22.49 24.64
C LYS A 198 13.34 23.90 24.10
N GLU A 199 13.81 24.81 24.95
CA GLU A 199 14.24 26.16 24.54
C GLU A 199 15.31 26.02 23.45
N THR A 200 14.89 26.19 22.20
CA THR A 200 15.68 25.97 21.00
C THR A 200 16.11 27.30 20.40
N SER A 201 17.34 27.36 19.91
CA SER A 201 17.83 28.50 19.13
C SER A 201 17.45 28.42 17.65
N ILE A 202 16.78 27.34 17.23
CA ILE A 202 16.36 27.12 15.85
C ILE A 202 15.15 28.01 15.56
N ASP A 203 15.31 28.88 14.57
CA ASP A 203 14.19 29.62 13.98
C ASP A 203 13.39 28.68 13.07
N ILE A 204 12.13 28.42 13.45
CA ILE A 204 11.26 27.53 12.67
C ILE A 204 10.97 28.09 11.27
N THR A 205 11.02 29.41 11.09
CA THR A 205 10.74 30.06 9.80
C THR A 205 11.83 29.78 8.76
N GLU A 206 13.03 29.39 9.21
CA GLU A 206 14.14 28.97 8.36
C GLU A 206 14.13 27.45 8.07
N CYS A 207 13.15 26.72 8.61
CA CYS A 207 13.04 25.27 8.49
C CYS A 207 12.10 24.83 7.37
N TYR A 208 12.18 23.54 7.06
CA TYR A 208 11.39 22.85 6.06
C TYR A 208 10.88 21.54 6.65
N VAL A 209 9.69 21.13 6.24
CA VAL A 209 9.14 19.80 6.51
C VAL A 209 9.32 18.95 5.27
N SER A 210 10.11 17.88 5.36
CA SER A 210 10.09 16.81 4.36
C SER A 210 8.99 15.83 4.72
N TRP A 211 8.19 15.42 3.75
CA TRP A 211 7.10 14.48 3.95
C TRP A 211 7.02 13.43 2.85
N VAL A 212 6.55 12.25 3.22
CA VAL A 212 6.38 11.06 2.40
C VAL A 212 4.99 10.50 2.68
N VAL A 213 4.14 10.49 1.67
CA VAL A 213 2.83 9.85 1.73
C VAL A 213 2.99 8.40 1.32
N ILE A 214 2.54 7.49 2.18
CA ILE A 214 2.40 6.08 1.83
C ILE A 214 0.94 5.65 1.81
N GLY A 215 0.64 4.65 1.00
CA GLY A 215 -0.70 4.08 0.92
C GLY A 215 -0.78 3.01 -0.16
N LYS A 216 -1.98 2.48 -0.36
CA LYS A 216 -2.27 1.56 -1.46
C LYS A 216 -2.69 2.35 -2.70
N PRO A 217 -1.97 2.24 -3.83
CA PRO A 217 -2.32 2.95 -5.07
C PRO A 217 -3.76 2.71 -5.53
N SER A 218 -4.27 1.49 -5.34
CA SER A 218 -5.65 1.08 -5.69
C SER A 218 -6.74 1.87 -4.95
N GLN A 219 -6.45 2.38 -3.75
CA GLN A 219 -7.40 3.12 -2.92
C GLN A 219 -7.29 4.63 -3.11
N LEU A 220 -6.10 5.12 -3.46
CA LEU A 220 -5.80 6.56 -3.54
C LEU A 220 -5.90 7.11 -4.96
N SER A 221 -5.83 6.25 -5.98
CA SER A 221 -5.83 6.57 -7.42
C SER A 221 -4.59 7.34 -7.90
N VAL A 222 -4.06 8.24 -7.07
CA VAL A 222 -2.74 8.86 -7.25
C VAL A 222 -1.65 7.85 -6.90
N PHE A 223 -0.63 7.78 -7.76
CA PHE A 223 0.59 7.03 -7.54
C PHE A 223 1.71 7.68 -8.36
N SER A 224 2.51 8.55 -7.74
CA SER A 224 3.56 9.29 -8.43
C SER A 224 4.58 8.39 -9.13
N PRO A 225 5.14 8.79 -10.28
CA PRO A 225 6.26 8.09 -10.91
C PRO A 225 7.61 8.33 -10.20
N SER A 226 7.73 9.30 -9.29
CA SER A 226 9.02 9.77 -8.76
C SER A 226 9.80 8.74 -7.95
N ASN A 227 9.10 7.93 -7.15
CA ASN A 227 9.69 6.93 -6.24
C ASN A 227 8.94 5.59 -6.30
N ARG A 228 8.26 5.32 -7.42
CA ARG A 228 7.32 4.20 -7.58
C ARG A 228 7.97 2.83 -7.39
N GLU A 229 9.22 2.74 -7.82
CA GLU A 229 10.07 1.56 -7.76
C GLU A 229 10.44 1.14 -6.34
N LEU A 230 10.30 2.04 -5.36
CA LEU A 230 10.68 1.77 -3.98
C LEU A 230 9.62 0.89 -3.30
N GLN A 231 10.11 -0.14 -2.60
CA GLN A 231 9.27 -1.06 -1.83
C GLN A 231 9.11 -0.52 -0.41
N VAL A 232 7.87 -0.56 0.07
CA VAL A 232 7.50 -0.10 1.41
C VAL A 232 6.84 -1.24 2.15
N ASP A 233 7.39 -1.56 3.31
CA ASP A 233 6.75 -2.42 4.29
C ASP A 233 6.18 -1.54 5.41
N TYR A 234 4.92 -1.77 5.75
CA TYR A 234 4.19 -0.94 6.70
C TYR A 234 3.67 -1.79 7.85
N ILE A 235 3.96 -1.35 9.07
CA ILE A 235 3.58 -2.01 10.31
C ILE A 235 2.78 -0.99 11.13
N LYS A 236 1.57 -1.38 11.53
CA LYS A 236 0.75 -0.65 12.51
C LYS A 236 0.66 -1.48 13.77
N LYS A 237 0.93 -0.88 14.94
CA LYS A 237 0.80 -1.55 16.23
C LYS A 237 0.36 -0.59 17.31
N THR A 238 -0.70 -0.97 18.02
CA THR A 238 -1.17 -0.25 19.21
C THR A 238 -0.32 -0.65 20.41
N ILE A 239 0.14 0.34 21.18
CA ILE A 239 0.94 0.16 22.38
C ILE A 239 0.29 0.90 23.55
N LYS A 240 0.42 0.35 24.76
CA LYS A 240 0.02 1.02 25.99
C LYS A 240 1.21 1.79 26.54
N LEU A 241 1.05 3.10 26.73
CA LEU A 241 2.03 3.89 27.47
C LEU A 241 1.88 3.61 28.96
N GLN A 242 3.01 3.35 29.63
CA GLN A 242 3.03 3.27 31.09
C GLN A 242 3.37 4.65 31.67
N PRO A 243 2.56 5.17 32.60
CA PRO A 243 2.73 6.52 33.15
C PRO A 243 3.99 6.69 34.02
N ASP A 244 4.58 5.59 34.50
CA ASP A 244 5.66 5.63 35.51
C ASP A 244 7.09 5.60 34.93
N ASN A 245 7.25 5.62 33.60
CA ASN A 245 8.57 5.59 32.96
C ASN A 245 8.68 6.65 31.85
N ASP A 246 9.57 7.62 32.05
CA ASP A 246 9.86 8.70 31.10
C ASP A 246 10.37 8.19 29.74
N LYS A 247 10.93 6.98 29.70
CA LYS A 247 11.50 6.34 28.50
C LYS A 247 11.10 4.88 28.41
N LEU A 248 10.32 4.56 27.39
CA LEU A 248 9.88 3.20 27.11
C LEU A 248 10.48 2.71 25.79
N ASN A 249 11.13 1.54 25.84
CA ASN A 249 11.68 0.86 24.68
C ASN A 249 10.71 -0.23 24.22
N TYR A 250 10.31 -0.18 22.96
CA TYR A 250 9.42 -1.13 22.34
C TYR A 250 10.13 -1.83 21.18
N THR A 251 10.10 -3.16 21.20
CA THR A 251 10.70 -3.98 20.14
C THR A 251 9.63 -4.51 19.19
N PHE A 252 9.90 -4.42 17.88
CA PHE A 252 8.99 -4.78 16.80
C PHE A 252 9.64 -5.80 15.87
N ASP A 253 8.95 -6.90 15.57
CA ASP A 253 9.36 -7.88 14.55
C ASP A 253 9.03 -7.32 13.16
N SER A 254 10.03 -7.21 12.29
CA SER A 254 9.87 -6.73 10.92
C SER A 254 9.19 -7.73 9.99
N SER A 255 8.98 -8.99 10.40
CA SER A 255 8.46 -10.11 9.60
C SER A 255 9.35 -10.58 8.43
N PHE A 256 10.39 -9.81 8.09
CA PHE A 256 11.42 -10.12 7.10
C PHE A 256 12.79 -9.67 7.59
N THR A 257 13.85 -10.13 6.90
CA THR A 257 15.22 -9.80 7.28
C THR A 257 15.55 -8.33 6.98
N LEU A 258 15.95 -7.59 8.00
CA LEU A 258 16.45 -6.22 7.87
C LEU A 258 17.91 -6.23 7.43
N HIS A 259 18.27 -5.24 6.63
CA HIS A 259 19.62 -5.06 6.13
C HIS A 259 20.11 -3.64 6.43
N GLU A 260 21.44 -3.51 6.49
CA GLU A 260 22.11 -2.20 6.52
C GLU A 260 21.63 -1.35 5.32
N GLU A 261 21.63 -0.03 5.48
CA GLU A 261 21.16 0.98 4.53
C GLU A 261 19.63 1.11 4.38
N TYR A 262 18.83 0.20 4.97
CA TYR A 262 17.38 0.38 5.00
C TYR A 262 17.02 1.65 5.77
N THR A 263 15.98 2.35 5.30
CA THR A 263 15.49 3.56 5.96
C THR A 263 14.17 3.28 6.67
N ILE A 264 14.07 3.64 7.94
CA ILE A 264 12.86 3.50 8.73
C ILE A 264 12.29 4.87 9.05
N PHE A 265 10.99 4.99 8.85
CA PHE A 265 10.18 6.09 9.36
C PHE A 265 9.29 5.57 10.47
N VAL A 266 9.22 6.30 11.58
CA VAL A 266 8.36 5.95 12.71
C VAL A 266 7.58 7.17 13.11
N HIS A 267 6.29 6.95 13.35
CA HIS A 267 5.37 7.99 13.75
C HIS A 267 4.30 7.43 14.69
N ALA A 268 3.77 8.26 15.60
CA ALA A 268 2.69 7.89 16.51
C ALA A 268 1.47 8.77 16.27
N ASN A 269 0.33 8.13 16.02
CA ASN A 269 -0.96 8.78 15.98
C ASN A 269 -1.69 8.53 17.31
N ASP A 270 -2.36 9.55 17.83
CA ASP A 270 -3.28 9.37 18.94
C ASP A 270 -4.62 8.79 18.44
N LEU A 271 -5.22 7.93 19.27
CA LEU A 271 -6.59 7.46 19.11
C LEU A 271 -7.60 8.49 19.64
N SER A 272 -7.18 9.39 20.53
CA SER A 272 -8.03 10.42 21.13
C SER A 272 -7.92 11.76 20.38
N ILE A 273 -9.07 12.35 20.06
CA ILE A 273 -9.16 13.68 19.43
C ILE A 273 -8.85 14.80 20.46
N SER A 274 -8.69 14.44 21.73
CA SER A 274 -8.70 15.40 22.85
C SER A 274 -7.33 15.90 23.28
N TYR A 275 -6.25 15.11 23.13
CA TYR A 275 -4.91 15.51 23.59
C TYR A 275 -3.81 14.82 22.79
N GLU A 276 -3.28 15.47 21.76
CA GLU A 276 -2.13 14.94 21.03
C GLU A 276 -0.94 14.78 22.00
N PRO A 277 -0.45 13.56 22.25
CA PRO A 277 0.61 13.36 23.21
C PRO A 277 1.93 13.82 22.59
N ASN A 278 2.70 14.58 23.36
CA ASN A 278 4.01 15.08 22.96
C ASN A 278 5.07 13.97 23.06
N ASN A 279 4.91 12.89 22.30
CA ASN A 279 5.82 11.76 22.37
C ASN A 279 6.95 11.91 21.35
N ILE A 280 8.17 11.96 21.86
CA ILE A 280 9.36 11.96 21.02
C ILE A 280 9.71 10.52 20.72
N ILE A 281 9.68 10.18 19.43
CA ILE A 281 10.00 8.83 18.97
C ILE A 281 11.40 8.81 18.37
N LYS A 282 12.25 7.94 18.90
CA LYS A 282 13.59 7.69 18.39
C LYS A 282 13.78 6.19 18.14
N ILE A 283 14.39 5.86 17.00
CA ILE A 283 14.90 4.50 16.81
C ILE A 283 16.24 4.43 17.54
N VAL A 284 16.37 3.44 18.42
CA VAL A 284 17.59 3.27 19.22
C VAL A 284 18.49 2.25 18.57
N GLU A 285 17.95 1.09 18.24
CA GLU A 285 18.75 -0.07 17.79
C GLU A 285 17.95 -0.96 16.85
N TRP A 286 18.65 -1.77 16.06
CA TRP A 286 18.04 -2.79 15.20
C TRP A 286 18.88 -4.07 15.14
N ASN A 287 18.26 -5.15 14.69
CA ASN A 287 18.96 -6.33 14.23
C ASN A 287 18.27 -6.93 13.00
N GLU A 288 18.74 -8.09 12.54
CA GLU A 288 18.22 -8.76 11.33
C GLU A 288 16.70 -9.02 11.35
N ARG A 289 16.01 -8.92 12.49
CA ARG A 289 14.57 -9.19 12.61
C ARG A 289 13.79 -8.15 13.43
N PHE A 290 14.47 -7.35 14.23
CA PHE A 290 13.82 -6.50 15.21
C PHE A 290 14.26 -5.04 15.10
N ILE A 291 13.32 -4.14 15.35
CA ILE A 291 13.56 -2.70 15.49
C ILE A 291 13.19 -2.31 16.91
N ASN A 292 14.09 -1.62 17.60
CA ASN A 292 13.85 -1.06 18.93
C ASN A 292 13.57 0.43 18.83
N VAL A 293 12.37 0.83 19.23
CA VAL A 293 11.89 2.21 19.22
C VAL A 293 11.73 2.68 20.65
N GLN A 294 12.39 3.78 20.98
CA GLN A 294 12.20 4.51 22.22
C GLN A 294 11.15 5.58 22.05
N ILE A 295 10.25 5.64 23.02
CA ILE A 295 9.22 6.66 23.13
C ILE A 295 9.45 7.39 24.45
N GLU A 296 9.70 8.69 24.36
CA GLU A 296 9.85 9.60 25.50
C GLU A 296 8.62 10.50 25.56
N SER A 297 7.87 10.43 26.66
CA SER A 297 6.69 11.26 26.84
C SER A 297 7.09 12.64 27.32
N ALA A 298 6.78 13.70 26.59
CA ALA A 298 7.05 15.07 27.04
C ALA A 298 5.90 15.64 27.90
N TYR A 299 5.28 14.80 28.76
CA TYR A 299 4.45 15.32 29.84
C TYR A 299 5.38 16.00 30.85
N GLU A 300 5.41 17.33 30.86
CA GLU A 300 5.70 18.01 32.12
C GLU A 300 4.58 17.59 33.07
N THR A 301 4.93 17.03 34.22
CA THR A 301 4.02 16.84 35.35
C THR A 301 3.41 18.20 35.72
N ALA A 302 2.34 18.59 35.04
CA ALA A 302 1.42 19.59 35.51
C ALA A 302 0.75 18.97 36.73
N ASN A 303 1.16 19.43 37.92
CA ASN A 303 0.45 19.17 39.17
C ASN A 303 -0.96 19.75 39.02
N SER A 304 -1.89 19.00 38.45
CA SER A 304 -3.31 19.32 38.50
C SER A 304 -3.94 18.45 39.58
N ASP A 305 -4.23 19.08 40.72
CA ASP A 305 -4.88 18.52 41.91
C ASP A 305 -6.37 18.13 41.67
N HIS A 306 -6.71 17.58 40.50
CA HIS A 306 -8.07 17.14 40.19
C HIS A 306 -8.16 15.62 40.12
N GLU A 307 -8.69 15.05 41.21
CA GLU A 307 -9.10 13.65 41.39
C GLU A 307 -10.28 13.26 40.48
N ASP A 308 -10.17 13.41 39.16
CA ASP A 308 -11.06 12.71 38.22
C ASP A 308 -10.29 11.53 37.62
N ASN A 309 -10.33 10.45 38.40
CA ASN A 309 -9.60 9.21 38.21
C ASN A 309 -10.37 8.27 37.26
N ASP A 310 -10.62 8.72 36.03
CA ASP A 310 -10.85 7.81 34.91
C ASP A 310 -9.52 7.68 34.16
N CYS A 311 -8.74 6.66 34.54
CA CYS A 311 -7.58 6.20 33.78
C CYS A 311 -8.01 5.86 32.35
N LEU A 312 -7.98 6.85 31.46
CA LEU A 312 -7.88 6.59 30.03
C LEU A 312 -6.58 5.80 29.84
N GLU A 313 -6.70 4.54 29.43
CA GLU A 313 -5.55 3.79 28.93
C GLU A 313 -4.96 4.61 27.78
N ASN A 314 -3.80 5.22 27.99
CA ASN A 314 -3.08 6.01 26.98
C ASN A 314 -2.52 5.03 25.93
N GLU A 315 -3.40 4.49 25.09
CA GLU A 315 -3.08 3.68 23.94
C GLU A 315 -2.70 4.57 22.76
N ILE A 316 -1.60 4.22 22.10
CA ILE A 316 -1.09 4.95 20.93
C ILE A 316 -0.91 3.98 19.79
N ASP A 317 -1.32 4.41 18.60
CA ASP A 317 -1.05 3.69 17.37
C ASP A 317 0.33 4.11 16.85
N LEU A 318 1.29 3.19 16.95
CA LEU A 318 2.60 3.36 16.34
C LEU A 318 2.56 2.85 14.90
N HIS A 319 3.00 3.70 14.00
CA HIS A 319 3.12 3.49 12.57
C HIS A 319 4.59 3.42 12.20
N ILE A 320 5.02 2.31 11.62
CA ILE A 320 6.40 2.09 11.18
C ILE A 320 6.36 1.81 9.67
N CYS A 321 7.16 2.56 8.93
CA CYS A 321 7.37 2.39 7.50
C CYS A 321 8.83 2.04 7.27
N ILE A 322 9.08 0.91 6.60
CA ILE A 322 10.41 0.41 6.29
C ILE A 322 10.60 0.48 4.79
N LEU A 323 11.63 1.22 4.38
CA LEU A 323 12.02 1.39 3.00
C LEU A 323 13.18 0.44 2.70
N SER A 324 12.86 -0.67 2.05
CA SER A 324 13.79 -1.73 1.68
C SER A 324 14.60 -1.34 0.43
N THR A 325 15.42 -0.29 0.54
CA THR A 325 16.20 0.26 -0.57
C THR A 325 17.58 0.72 -0.12
N ASN A 326 18.56 0.63 -1.02
CA ASN A 326 19.86 1.28 -0.91
C ASN A 326 19.87 2.65 -1.59
N CYS A 327 18.71 3.15 -2.04
CA CYS A 327 18.60 4.50 -2.55
C CYS A 327 19.02 5.48 -1.44
N ARG A 328 19.73 6.55 -1.81
CA ARG A 328 20.19 7.57 -0.85
C ARG A 328 19.30 8.80 -0.83
N TYR A 329 18.47 8.97 -1.85
CA TYR A 329 17.69 10.17 -2.08
C TYR A 329 16.27 9.82 -2.52
N LEU A 330 15.30 10.62 -2.07
CA LEU A 330 13.94 10.62 -2.59
C LEU A 330 13.82 11.73 -3.63
N LYS A 331 13.23 11.42 -4.79
CA LYS A 331 12.84 12.43 -5.78
C LYS A 331 11.61 13.16 -5.25
N ILE A 332 11.62 14.48 -5.18
CA ILE A 332 10.50 15.25 -4.62
C ILE A 332 9.47 15.57 -5.72
N ASP A 333 8.17 15.44 -5.43
CA ASP A 333 7.12 15.64 -6.44
C ASP A 333 6.80 17.12 -6.64
N ASN A 334 6.72 17.88 -5.55
CA ASN A 334 6.41 19.30 -5.58
C ASN A 334 7.63 20.21 -5.84
N ALA A 335 8.82 19.63 -6.01
CA ALA A 335 10.06 20.34 -6.29
C ALA A 335 10.96 19.51 -7.21
N LYS A 336 11.70 20.13 -8.13
CA LYS A 336 12.69 19.42 -8.98
C LYS A 336 14.00 19.13 -8.23
N GLU A 337 13.89 18.75 -6.97
CA GLU A 337 15.01 18.51 -6.07
C GLU A 337 14.96 17.06 -5.56
N GLU A 338 16.08 16.61 -5.00
CA GLU A 338 16.21 15.32 -4.34
C GLU A 338 16.48 15.56 -2.85
N CYS A 339 15.82 14.79 -1.99
CA CYS A 339 16.00 14.88 -0.54
C CYS A 339 16.74 13.64 -0.01
N PRO A 340 17.89 13.81 0.65
CA PRO A 340 18.59 12.69 1.29
C PRO A 340 17.71 11.95 2.31
N LEU A 341 17.68 10.61 2.21
CA LEU A 341 16.84 9.77 3.08
C LEU A 341 17.22 9.87 4.58
N ASN A 342 18.49 10.11 4.89
CA ASN A 342 18.96 10.29 6.27
C ASN A 342 18.41 11.56 6.95
N ILE A 343 17.87 12.51 6.18
CA ILE A 343 17.19 13.68 6.73
C ILE A 343 15.75 13.31 7.08
N VAL A 344 15.09 12.54 6.23
CA VAL A 344 13.66 12.21 6.36
C VAL A 344 13.41 11.09 7.37
N GLY A 345 14.24 10.04 7.33
CA GLY A 345 14.09 8.85 8.15
C GLY A 345 15.38 8.51 8.91
N TYR A 346 15.36 7.35 9.57
CA TYR A 346 16.49 6.79 10.29
C TYR A 346 17.11 5.67 9.44
N ILE A 347 18.42 5.76 9.17
CA ILE A 347 19.13 4.73 8.42
C ILE A 347 19.61 3.63 9.38
N LEU A 348 19.42 2.39 8.98
CA LEU A 348 20.01 1.23 9.65
C LEU A 348 21.48 1.13 9.28
N ASP A 349 22.36 1.27 10.25
CA ASP A 349 23.81 1.20 10.08
C ASP A 349 24.45 0.29 11.13
N LYS A 350 25.78 0.21 11.12
CA LYS A 350 26.53 -0.62 12.08
C LYS A 350 26.59 -0.02 13.47
N GLU A 351 26.43 1.30 13.60
CA GLU A 351 26.51 1.99 14.88
C GLU A 351 25.27 1.69 15.73
N ASN A 352 24.10 1.56 15.10
CA ASN A 352 22.84 1.21 15.75
C ASN A 352 22.46 -0.29 15.66
N PHE A 353 23.37 -1.16 15.18
CA PHE A 353 23.13 -2.61 15.12
C PHE A 353 23.41 -3.30 16.47
N ASN A 354 22.39 -3.98 17.03
CA ASN A 354 22.52 -4.74 18.28
C ASN A 354 22.09 -6.20 18.13
N ARG A 355 23.07 -7.12 18.13
CA ARG A 355 22.81 -8.57 18.02
C ARG A 355 22.03 -9.16 19.20
N SER A 356 22.09 -8.58 20.40
CA SER A 356 21.45 -9.15 21.59
C SER A 356 19.95 -8.84 21.72
N LEU A 357 19.38 -7.97 20.87
CA LEU A 357 17.95 -7.60 20.89
C LEU A 357 17.00 -8.82 20.90
N SER A 358 17.38 -9.93 20.26
CA SER A 358 16.57 -11.15 20.22
C SER A 358 16.43 -11.84 21.59
N GLN A 359 17.41 -11.69 22.49
CA GLN A 359 17.40 -12.33 23.81
C GLN A 359 16.43 -11.62 24.77
N GLU A 360 16.26 -10.30 24.62
CA GLU A 360 15.36 -9.50 25.44
C GLU A 360 13.89 -9.76 25.08
N PHE A 361 13.59 -9.92 23.78
CA PHE A 361 12.23 -10.23 23.31
C PHE A 361 11.70 -11.57 23.84
N GLU A 362 12.53 -12.61 23.89
CA GLU A 362 12.15 -13.92 24.45
C GLU A 362 11.92 -13.83 25.97
N SER A 363 12.71 -13.02 26.69
CA SER A 363 12.56 -12.85 28.15
C SER A 363 11.28 -12.08 28.54
N SER A 364 10.82 -11.14 27.70
CA SER A 364 9.60 -10.36 27.96
C SER A 364 8.28 -11.13 27.74
N ASN A 365 8.32 -12.30 27.10
CA ASN A 365 7.15 -13.13 26.83
C ASN A 365 6.99 -14.33 27.79
N VAL A 366 7.88 -14.47 28.80
CA VAL A 366 7.75 -15.49 29.84
C VAL A 366 7.10 -14.87 31.08
N ILE A 367 5.76 -14.89 31.15
CA ILE A 367 5.02 -14.67 32.39
C ILE A 367 4.22 -15.93 32.75
N ASP A 368 4.71 -16.59 33.81
CA ASP A 368 4.18 -17.59 34.74
C ASP A 368 3.04 -18.56 34.36
N PRO A 369 3.28 -19.90 34.43
CA PRO A 369 2.23 -20.90 34.47
C PRO A 369 1.75 -21.10 35.92
N LEU A 370 0.83 -20.28 36.42
CA LEU A 370 0.27 -20.49 37.76
C LEU A 370 -1.19 -20.01 37.88
N PHE A 371 -2.11 -20.66 37.19
CA PHE A 371 -3.52 -20.75 37.60
C PHE A 371 -4.21 -21.98 36.98
N THR A 372 -3.89 -23.18 37.46
CA THR A 372 -4.87 -24.28 37.44
C THR A 372 -5.69 -24.19 38.71
N LYS A 373 -6.81 -23.46 38.66
CA LYS A 373 -7.83 -23.50 39.72
C LYS A 373 -8.72 -24.73 39.50
N GLU A 374 -8.74 -25.56 40.54
CA GLU A 374 -9.56 -26.73 40.74
C GLU A 374 -11.06 -26.44 40.50
N LEU A 375 -11.74 -27.35 39.79
CA LEU A 375 -13.20 -27.41 39.77
C LEU A 375 -13.71 -27.84 41.17
N PRO A 376 -14.75 -27.20 41.73
CA PRO A 376 -15.50 -27.79 42.82
C PRO A 376 -16.50 -28.82 42.29
N ASN A 377 -16.44 -30.02 42.86
CA ASN A 377 -17.47 -31.03 42.79
C ASN A 377 -18.74 -30.61 43.58
N SER A 378 -19.84 -31.30 43.23
CA SER A 378 -21.14 -31.42 43.91
C SER A 378 -22.19 -30.34 43.58
N LEU A 379 -23.45 -30.65 43.32
CA LEU A 379 -24.23 -31.89 43.47
C LEU A 379 -25.42 -31.88 42.50
#